data_AF-B2LAW6-F1
#
_entry.id   AF-B2LAW6-F1
#
_cell.length_a   1.000
_cell.length_b   1.000
_cell.length_c   1.000
_cell.angle_alpha   90.00
_cell.angle_beta   90.00
_cell.angle_gamma   90.00
#
_symmetry.space_group_name_H-M   'P 1'
#
loop_
_entity.id
_entity.type
_entity.pdbx_description
1 polymer ?
#
loop_
_entity_poly.entity_id
_entity_poly.type
_entity_poly.pdbx_seq_one_letter_code
_entity_poly.pdbx_strand_id
1 'polypeptide(L)' 'PLQDVYKIGGIGTVPVGRVETGTIKPGMIVCFAPVRLTTEVKSVEMHHESL' A
#
# COMPACT_ATOMS: atom_id res chain seq x y z
N PRO A 1 5.99 2.42 8.15
CA PRO A 1 5.01 3.48 8.47
C PRO A 1 4.54 4.19 7.21
N LEU A 2 3.28 4.65 7.20
CA LEU A 2 2.77 5.52 6.15
C LEU A 2 3.41 6.90 6.27
N GLN A 3 3.88 7.42 5.14
CA GLN A 3 4.46 8.75 5.01
C GLN A 3 3.45 9.67 4.33
N ASP A 4 2.86 9.19 3.22
CA ASP A 4 1.89 9.95 2.42
C ASP A 4 0.79 9.05 1.88
N VAL A 5 -0.30 9.68 1.44
CA VAL A 5 -1.42 9.01 0.77
C VAL A 5 -1.91 9.88 -0.37
N TYR A 6 -1.97 9.31 -1.57
CA TYR A 6 -2.47 9.99 -2.77
C TYR A 6 -3.81 9.39 -3.22
N LYS A 7 -4.69 10.24 -3.77
CA LYS A 7 -5.86 9.79 -4.53
C LYS A 7 -5.61 10.02 -6.01
N ILE A 8 -5.48 8.93 -6.75
CA ILE A 8 -5.21 8.95 -8.19
C ILE A 8 -6.48 8.49 -8.92
N GLY A 9 -7.00 9.33 -9.81
CA GLY A 9 -8.16 8.98 -10.63
C GLY A 9 -7.91 7.71 -11.43
N GLY A 10 -8.87 6.78 -11.43
CA GLY A 10 -8.77 5.51 -12.15
C GLY A 10 -7.95 4.40 -11.48
N ILE A 11 -7.07 4.73 -10.52
CA ILE A 11 -6.29 3.75 -9.74
C ILE A 11 -6.87 3.57 -8.34
N GLY A 12 -7.25 4.68 -7.70
CA GLY A 12 -7.77 4.69 -6.33
C GLY A 12 -6.81 5.35 -5.34
N THR A 13 -6.76 4.81 -4.13
CA THR A 13 -5.94 5.36 -3.04
C THR A 13 -4.58 4.66 -3.01
N VAL A 14 -3.49 5.42 -3.10
CA VAL A 14 -2.12 4.92 -3.14
C VAL A 14 -1.39 5.38 -1.88
N PRO A 15 -1.25 4.51 -0.86
CA PRO A 15 -0.44 4.80 0.33
C PRO A 15 1.05 4.61 0.04
N VAL A 16 1.87 5.53 0.52
CA VAL A 16 3.33 5.48 0.39
C VAL A 16 3.96 5.39 1.77
N GLY A 17 4.96 4.53 1.92
CA GLY A 17 5.60 4.32 3.20
C GLY A 17 6.76 3.34 3.15
N ARG A 18 7.35 3.11 4.32
CA ARG A 18 8.40 2.10 4.51
C ARG A 18 7.81 0.83 5.11
N VAL A 19 8.25 -0.31 4.60
CA VAL A 19 8.04 -1.62 5.24
C VAL A 19 9.11 -1.76 6.33
N GLU A 20 8.71 -1.71 7.60
CA GLU A 20 9.64 -1.86 8.72
C GLU A 20 10.05 -3.32 8.94
N THR A 21 9.10 -4.24 8.73
CA THR A 21 9.27 -5.68 8.95
C THR A 21 8.42 -6.48 7.96
N GLY A 22 8.88 -7.68 7.61
CA GLY A 22 8.16 -8.59 6.72
C GLY A 22 8.24 -8.19 5.25
N THR A 23 7.31 -8.69 4.44
CA THR A 23 7.23 -8.43 2.99
C THR A 23 5.82 -8.02 2.59
N ILE A 24 5.71 -7.18 1.56
CA ILE A 24 4.44 -6.81 0.93
C ILE A 24 4.45 -7.25 -0.53
N LYS A 25 3.34 -7.82 -1.01
CA LYS A 25 3.18 -8.33 -2.37
C LYS A 25 1.75 -8.08 -2.86
N PRO A 26 1.53 -7.99 -4.19
CA PRO A 26 0.20 -8.00 -4.76
C PRO A 26 -0.63 -9.21 -4.29
N GLY A 27 -1.93 -9.02 -4.10
CA GLY A 27 -2.88 -10.02 -3.63
C GLY A 27 -2.91 -10.23 -2.12
N MET A 28 -1.98 -9.64 -1.35
CA MET A 28 -2.05 -9.68 0.10
C MET A 28 -3.23 -8.87 0.62
N ILE A 29 -3.91 -9.39 1.65
CA ILE A 29 -4.89 -8.63 2.41
C ILE A 29 -4.17 -7.90 3.54
N VAL A 30 -4.29 -6.56 3.56
CA VAL A 30 -3.66 -5.69 4.55
C VAL A 30 -4.69 -4.92 5.34
N CYS A 31 -4.33 -4.54 6.56
CA CYS A 31 -5.20 -3.79 7.48
C CYS A 31 -4.53 -2.48 7.88
N PHE A 32 -5.23 -1.36 7.65
CA PHE A 32 -4.76 -0.02 7.97
C PHE A 32 -5.25 0.40 9.36
N ALA A 33 -4.29 0.74 10.22
CA ALA A 33 -4.53 1.37 11.51
C ALA A 33 -4.79 2.88 11.36
N PRO A 34 -5.50 3.53 12.31
CA PRO A 34 -6.12 2.94 13.51
C PRO A 34 -7.51 2.34 13.27
N VAL A 35 -8.14 2.64 12.14
CA VAL A 35 -9.57 2.32 11.87
C VAL A 35 -9.80 0.84 11.55
N ARG A 36 -8.73 0.05 11.38
CA ARG A 36 -8.76 -1.38 11.01
C ARG A 36 -9.44 -1.61 9.66
N LEU A 37 -9.21 -0.71 8.70
CA LEU A 37 -9.71 -0.87 7.34
C LEU A 37 -8.93 -1.98 6.64
N THR A 38 -9.62 -3.02 6.18
CA THR A 38 -9.00 -4.15 5.48
C THR A 38 -9.21 -4.03 3.98
N THR A 39 -8.15 -4.21 3.20
CA THR A 39 -8.20 -4.18 1.72
C THR A 39 -7.13 -5.08 1.12
N GLU A 40 -7.31 -5.43 -0.15
CA GLU A 40 -6.31 -6.13 -0.94
C GLU A 40 -5.26 -5.16 -1.53
N VAL A 41 -4.00 -5.56 -1.52
CA VAL A 41 -2.91 -4.87 -2.22
C VAL A 41 -2.98 -5.23 -3.71
N LYS A 42 -3.27 -4.25 -4.58
CA LYS A 42 -3.38 -4.48 -6.03
C LYS A 42 -2.04 -4.48 -6.75
N SER A 43 -1.14 -3.60 -6.36
CA SER A 43 0.22 -3.51 -6.89
C SER A 43 1.17 -3.00 -5.81
N VAL A 44 2.46 -3.29 -5.98
CA VAL A 44 3.54 -2.72 -5.18
C VAL A 44 4.54 -2.12 -6.16
N GLU A 45 4.91 -0.86 -5.92
CA GLU A 45 5.96 -0.17 -6.67
C GLU A 45 7.02 0.32 -5.69
N MET A 46 8.29 0.11 -6.02
CA MET A 46 9.42 0.70 -5.29
C MET A 46 10.43 1.24 -6.29
N HIS A 47 10.85 2.49 -6.09
CA HIS A 47 11.84 3.16 -6.95
C HIS A 47 11.51 3.14 -8.45
N HIS A 48 10.23 3.31 -8.82
CA HIS A 48 9.72 3.22 -10.21
C HIS A 48 9.81 1.83 -10.85
N GLU A 49 9.90 0.77 -10.04
CA GLU A 49 9.84 -0.61 -10.48
C GLU A 49 8.67 -1.36 -9.82
N SER A 50 7.97 -2.16 -10.63
CA SER A 50 6.90 -3.05 -10.16
C SER A 50 7.48 -4.28 -9.45
N LEU A 51 6.91 -4.64 -8.30
CA LEU A 51 7.29 -5.79 -7.47
C LEU A 51 6.21 -6.87 -7.38
#